data_AF-A0A1V8RJL5-F1
#
_entry.id   AF-A0A1V8RJL5-F1
#
_cell.length_a   1.000
_cell.length_b   1.000
_cell.length_c   1.000
_cell.angle_alpha   90.00
_cell.angle_beta   90.00
_cell.angle_gamma   90.00
#
_symmetry.space_group_name_H-M   'P 1'
#
loop_
_entity.id
_entity.type
_entity.pdbx_description
1 polymer ?
#
loop_
_entity_poly.entity_id
_entity_poly.type
_entity_poly.pdbx_seq_one_letter_code
_entity_poly.pdbx_strand_id
1 'polypeptide(L)' 'MGKHRIRMVQVFKAARVIEIEVEAEDEDEAVEKASSGAIDIPDFDDPRWKTGWDLQNEEVEPA' A
#
# COMPACT_ATOMS: atom_id res chain seq x y z
N MET A 1 -5.30 40.83 -17.14
CA MET A 1 -4.67 39.53 -16.81
C MET A 1 -5.24 38.46 -17.72
N GLY A 2 -4.40 37.57 -18.26
CA GLY A 2 -4.79 36.49 -19.17
C GLY A 2 -4.87 35.14 -18.46
N LYS A 3 -5.57 34.18 -19.06
CA LYS A 3 -5.60 32.78 -18.59
C LYS A 3 -4.42 32.02 -19.20
N HIS A 4 -3.72 31.23 -18.39
CA HIS A 4 -2.61 30.39 -18.82
C HIS A 4 -2.93 28.93 -18.49
N ARG A 5 -2.45 28.00 -19.32
CA ARG A 5 -2.61 26.56 -19.11
C ARG A 5 -1.37 26.02 -18.40
N ILE A 6 -1.58 25.26 -17.33
CA ILE A 6 -0.53 24.53 -16.62
C ILE A 6 -0.88 23.04 -16.59
N ARG A 7 0.16 22.21 -16.50
CA ARG A 7 0.07 20.77 -16.31
C ARG A 7 0.64 20.46 -14.93
N MET A 8 -0.08 19.61 -14.20
CA MET A 8 0.30 19.15 -12.88
C MET A 8 0.32 17.62 -12.91
N VAL A 9 1.42 17.03 -12.46
CA VAL A 9 1.59 15.58 -12.35
C VAL A 9 1.90 15.24 -10.91
N GLN A 10 1.06 14.42 -10.29
CA GLN A 10 1.29 13.88 -8.95
C GLN A 10 1.53 12.38 -9.06
N VAL A 11 2.59 11.91 -8.42
CA VAL A 11 2.94 10.50 -8.33
C VAL A 11 2.73 10.06 -6.89
N PHE A 12 1.85 9.08 -6.69
CA PHE A 12 1.56 8.50 -5.38
C PHE A 12 2.10 7.08 -5.28
N LYS A 13 2.58 6.71 -4.09
CA LYS A 13 2.82 5.33 -3.69
C LYS A 13 1.60 4.82 -2.93
N ALA A 14 0.98 3.76 -3.43
CA ALA A 14 -0.06 3.05 -2.70
C ALA A 14 0.57 1.97 -1.82
N ALA A 15 0.23 1.96 -0.53
CA ALA A 15 0.61 0.89 0.41
C ALA A 15 -0.66 0.30 1.02
N ARG A 16 -0.74 -1.03 1.06
CA ARG A 16 -1.82 -1.76 1.74
C ARG A 16 -1.23 -2.50 2.93
N VAL A 17 -1.87 -2.39 4.08
CA VAL A 17 -1.41 -3.01 5.33
C VAL A 17 -2.56 -3.79 5.96
N ILE A 18 -2.25 -4.98 6.44
CA ILE A 18 -3.12 -5.80 7.28
C ILE A 18 -2.30 -6.35 8.43
N GLU A 19 -2.92 -6.48 9.59
CA GLU A 19 -2.35 -7.12 10.77
C GLU A 19 -3.16 -8.39 11.00
N ILE A 20 -2.47 -9.53 11.14
CA ILE A 20 -3.10 -10.84 11.37
C ILE A 20 -2.44 -11.51 12.57
N GLU A 21 -3.21 -12.30 13.29
CA GLU A 21 -2.71 -13.16 14.37
C GLU A 21 -2.37 -14.53 13.79
N VAL A 22 -1.19 -15.04 14.11
CA VAL A 22 -0.67 -16.32 13.61
C VAL A 22 -0.23 -17.15 14.81
N GLU A 23 -0.73 -18.38 14.90
CA GLU A 23 -0.29 -19.33 15.91
C GLU A 23 1.07 -19.92 15.52
N ALA A 24 2.11 -19.53 16.25
CA ALA A 24 3.50 -19.92 16.03
C ALA A 24 4.28 -19.96 17.35
N GLU A 25 5.39 -20.69 17.36
CA GLU A 25 6.33 -20.76 18.47
C GLU A 25 7.07 -19.42 18.67
N ASP A 26 7.34 -18.69 17.58
CA ASP A 26 7.97 -17.38 17.57
C ASP A 26 7.62 -16.56 16.29
N GLU A 27 8.14 -15.33 16.21
CA GLU A 27 7.89 -14.40 15.10
C GLU A 27 8.45 -14.90 13.76
N ASP A 28 9.60 -15.57 13.76
CA ASP A 28 10.22 -16.08 12.53
C ASP A 28 9.40 -17.24 11.96
N GLU A 29 8.92 -18.15 12.82
CA GLU A 29 8.01 -19.23 12.41
C GLU A 29 6.67 -18.68 11.89
N ALA A 30 6.13 -17.60 12.50
CA ALA A 30 4.92 -16.95 12.00
C ALA A 30 5.09 -16.40 10.57
N VAL A 31 6.24 -15.77 10.28
CA VAL A 31 6.57 -15.25 8.95
C VAL A 31 6.78 -16.39 7.95
N GLU A 32 7.43 -17.47 8.34
CA GLU A 32 7.62 -18.65 7.49
C GLU A 32 6.28 -19.29 7.14
N LYS A 33 5.39 -19.49 8.11
CA LYS A 33 4.04 -20.02 7.90
C LYS A 33 3.22 -19.17 6.93
N ALA A 34 3.27 -17.84 7.08
CA ALA A 34 2.60 -16.92 6.16
C ALA A 34 3.19 -16.99 4.74
N SER A 35 4.52 -17.02 4.62
CA SER A 35 5.21 -16.99 3.32
C SER A 35 5.13 -18.33 2.57
N SER A 36 5.06 -19.43 3.29
CA SER A 36 4.91 -20.78 2.74
C SER A 36 3.47 -21.13 2.36
N GLY A 37 2.49 -20.32 2.80
CA GLY A 37 1.07 -20.62 2.65
C GLY A 37 0.56 -21.71 3.59
N ALA A 38 1.27 -21.98 4.68
CA ALA A 38 0.85 -22.92 5.72
C ALA A 38 -0.32 -22.39 6.57
N ILE A 39 -0.61 -21.09 6.47
CA ILE A 39 -1.80 -20.45 7.03
C ILE A 39 -2.60 -19.77 5.94
N ASP A 40 -3.89 -19.60 6.20
CA ASP A 40 -4.77 -18.84 5.32
C ASP A 40 -4.54 -17.35 5.52
N ILE A 41 -4.06 -16.67 4.46
CA ILE A 41 -3.86 -15.23 4.47
C ILE A 41 -5.11 -14.53 3.95
N PRO A 42 -5.49 -13.35 4.49
CA PRO A 42 -6.67 -12.65 4.05
C PRO A 42 -6.63 -12.32 2.56
N ASP A 43 -7.75 -12.57 1.89
CA ASP A 43 -7.92 -12.24 0.48
C ASP A 43 -7.69 -10.75 0.20
N PHE A 44 -7.43 -10.45 -1.07
CA PHE A 44 -7.16 -9.09 -1.52
C PHE A 44 -8.28 -8.10 -1.18
N ASP A 45 -9.53 -8.54 -1.14
CA ASP A 45 -10.72 -7.74 -0.84
C ASP A 45 -11.15 -7.76 0.63
N ASP A 46 -10.38 -8.39 1.52
CA ASP A 46 -10.67 -8.39 2.95
C ASP A 46 -10.76 -6.92 3.48
N PRO A 47 -11.85 -6.55 4.17
CA PRO A 47 -12.08 -5.18 4.62
C PRO A 47 -11.10 -4.71 5.68
N ARG A 48 -10.32 -5.60 6.30
CA ARG A 48 -9.27 -5.25 7.26
C ARG A 48 -8.04 -4.63 6.60
N TRP A 49 -7.87 -4.82 5.29
CA TRP A 49 -6.83 -4.13 4.54
C TRP A 49 -7.02 -2.62 4.57
N LYS A 50 -6.03 -1.91 5.11
CA LYS A 50 -5.99 -0.45 5.10
C LYS A 50 -5.11 0.02 3.95
N THR A 51 -5.65 0.87 3.07
CA THR A 51 -4.91 1.43 1.94
C THR A 51 -4.53 2.88 2.22
N GLY A 52 -3.24 3.17 2.21
CA GLY A 52 -2.69 4.52 2.28
C GLY A 52 -2.14 4.95 0.93
N TRP A 53 -2.22 6.25 0.66
CA TRP A 53 -1.62 6.90 -0.50
C TRP A 53 -0.64 7.95 0.01
N ASP A 54 0.61 7.84 -0.40
CA ASP A 54 1.66 8.77 0.00
C ASP A 54 2.19 9.50 -1.24
N LEU A 55 2.12 10.84 -1.22
CA LEU A 55 2.60 11.67 -2.33
C LEU A 55 4.12 11.57 -2.40
N GLN A 56 4.64 10.99 -3.48
CA GLN A 56 6.09 10.86 -3.68
C GLN A 56 6.67 12.07 -4.38
N ASN A 57 5.93 12.60 -5.36
CA ASN A 57 6.42 13.68 -6.22
C ASN A 57 5.24 14.48 -6.77
N GLU A 58 5.45 15.79 -6.90
CA GLU A 58 4.54 16.71 -7.55
C GLU A 58 5.34 17.62 -8.48
N GLU A 59 4.98 17.62 -9.76
CA GLU A 59 5.59 18.48 -10.78
C GLU A 59 4.54 19.39 -11.39
N VAL A 60 4.91 20.66 -11.55
CA VAL A 60 4.07 21.69 -12.15
C VAL A 60 4.85 22.38 -13.26
N GLU A 61 4.30 22.33 -14.47
CA GLU A 61 4.92 22.90 -15.67
C GLU A 61 3.88 23.66 -16.51
N PRO A 62 4.28 24.66 -17.32
CA PRO A 62 3.42 25.21 -18.36
C PRO A 62 2.97 24.10 -19.32
N ALA A 63 1.70 24.13 -19.74
CA ALA A 63 1.09 23.08 -20.57
C ALA A 63 1.13 23.32 -22.08
#